data_AF-A0A6I5C3W9-F1
#
_entry.id   AF-A0A6I5C3W9-F1
#
_cell.length_a   1.000
_cell.length_b   1.000
_cell.length_c   1.000
_cell.angle_alpha   90.00
_cell.angle_beta   90.00
_cell.angle_gamma   90.00
#
_symmetry.space_group_name_H-M   'P 1'
#
loop_
_entity.id
_entity.type
_entity.pdbx_description
1 polymer ?
#
loop_
_entity_poly.entity_id
_entity_poly.type
_entity_poly.pdbx_seq_one_letter_code
_entity_poly.pdbx_strand_id
1 'polypeptide(L)'
;MSEQHGPTGPENWAPVQGCIRALAERLEKGDPDGLVDMDRVLKVAEVVSQDAEPMALAGIMALILSPYCGEKYHEYADRLREAVSG
;
A
#
# COMPACT_ATOMS: atom_id res chain seq x y z
N MET A 1 3.28 28.66 25.18
CA MET A 1 2.11 28.36 24.32
C MET A 1 2.45 27.08 23.59
N SER A 2 1.67 26.02 23.82
CA SER A 2 1.92 24.70 23.24
C SER A 2 1.36 24.69 21.82
N GLU A 3 2.23 24.82 20.82
CA GLU A 3 1.86 24.52 19.44
C GLU A 3 1.98 23.00 19.25
N GLN A 4 0.88 22.30 19.53
CA GLN A 4 0.69 20.93 19.07
C GLN A 4 0.51 20.95 17.54
N HIS A 5 1.62 21.05 16.82
CA HIS A 5 1.65 20.65 15.42
C HIS A 5 1.62 19.11 15.40
N GLY A 6 0.45 18.54 15.10
CA GLY A 6 0.35 17.12 14.75
C GLY A 6 1.24 16.82 13.52
N PRO A 7 1.71 15.57 13.35
CA PRO A 7 2.51 15.18 12.20
C PRO A 7 1.61 15.09 10.96
N THR A 8 1.28 16.23 10.36
CA THR A 8 0.60 16.34 9.07
C THR A 8 1.42 17.27 8.18
N GLY A 9 2.57 16.76 7.73
CA GLY A 9 3.39 17.36 6.70
C GLY A 9 3.74 16.31 5.63
N PRO A 10 3.90 16.70 4.35
CA PRO A 10 4.26 15.82 3.24
C PRO A 10 5.68 15.21 3.34
N GLU A 11 6.41 15.45 4.43
CA GLU A 11 7.83 15.14 4.57
C GLU A 11 8.16 13.66 4.85
N ASN A 12 7.18 12.74 4.92
CA ASN A 12 7.48 11.34 5.19
C ASN A 12 6.62 10.31 4.43
N TRP A 13 6.18 10.65 3.21
CA TRP A 13 5.39 9.73 2.37
C TRP A 13 6.22 8.82 1.48
N ALA A 14 7.48 9.18 1.20
CA ALA A 14 8.34 8.40 0.32
C ALA A 14 8.49 6.91 0.73
N PRO A 15 8.66 6.56 2.02
CA PRO A 15 8.70 5.16 2.45
C PRO A 15 7.38 4.42 2.16
N VAL A 16 6.24 5.08 2.38
CA VAL A 16 4.91 4.53 2.13
C VAL A 16 4.70 4.30 0.62
N GLN A 17 5.03 5.28 -0.21
CA GLN A 17 4.95 5.18 -1.66
C GLN A 17 5.81 4.02 -2.19
N GLY A 18 7.02 3.84 -1.65
CA GLY A 18 7.92 2.74 -2.00
C GLY A 18 7.31 1.37 -1.68
N CYS A 19 6.79 1.18 -0.46
CA CYS A 19 6.15 -0.07 -0.06
C CYS A 19 4.89 -0.37 -0.86
N ILE A 20 4.04 0.62 -1.15
CA ILE A 20 2.81 0.42 -1.94
C ILE A 20 3.15 0.05 -3.39
N ARG A 21 4.16 0.68 -4.00
CA ARG A 21 4.63 0.29 -5.35
C ARG A 21 5.17 -1.14 -5.36
N ALA A 22 5.95 -1.51 -4.34
CA ALA A 22 6.48 -2.87 -4.20
C ALA A 22 5.37 -3.91 -3.97
N LEU A 23 4.33 -3.57 -3.20
CA LEU A 23 3.13 -4.39 -3.01
C LEU A 23 2.43 -4.62 -4.35
N ALA A 24 2.12 -3.54 -5.08
CA ALA A 24 1.45 -3.58 -6.37
C ALA A 24 2.22 -4.46 -7.38
N GLU A 25 3.53 -4.26 -7.51
CA GLU A 25 4.37 -5.05 -8.43
C GLU A 25 4.39 -6.54 -8.09
N ARG A 26 4.50 -6.89 -6.80
CA ARG A 26 4.54 -8.29 -6.35
C ARG A 26 3.20 -9.00 -6.56
N LEU A 27 2.09 -8.31 -6.34
CA LEU A 27 0.75 -8.85 -6.58
C LEU A 27 0.53 -9.12 -8.07
N GLU A 28 0.80 -8.13 -8.91
CA GLU A 28 0.64 -8.23 -10.36
C GLU A 28 1.53 -9.32 -10.97
N LYS A 29 2.82 -9.37 -10.60
CA LYS A 29 3.76 -10.37 -11.14
C LYS A 29 3.42 -11.79 -10.74
N GLY A 30 2.81 -11.98 -9.57
CA GLY A 30 2.53 -13.30 -9.04
C GLY A 30 1.35 -14.00 -9.70
N ASP A 31 0.32 -13.25 -10.12
CA ASP A 31 -0.87 -13.78 -10.82
C ASP A 31 -1.73 -12.62 -11.39
N PRO A 32 -1.35 -11.99 -12.51
CA PRO A 32 -1.96 -10.72 -12.94
C PRO A 32 -3.45 -10.84 -13.28
N ASP A 33 -3.89 -12.00 -13.76
CA ASP A 33 -5.27 -12.29 -14.13
C ASP A 33 -6.09 -12.97 -13.01
N GLY A 34 -5.43 -13.35 -11.92
CA GLY A 34 -6.07 -13.91 -10.74
C GLY A 34 -6.96 -12.90 -10.03
N LEU A 35 -8.03 -13.41 -9.41
CA LEU A 35 -8.90 -12.60 -8.57
C LEU A 35 -8.18 -12.22 -7.27
N VAL A 36 -8.39 -10.97 -6.85
CA VAL A 36 -7.78 -10.45 -5.63
C VAL A 36 -8.31 -11.20 -4.41
N ASP A 37 -7.38 -11.72 -3.63
CA ASP A 37 -7.60 -12.33 -2.32
C ASP A 37 -6.90 -11.48 -1.27
N MET A 38 -7.67 -10.99 -0.30
CA MET A 38 -7.16 -10.14 0.76
C MET A 38 -6.14 -10.84 1.65
N ASP A 39 -6.22 -12.16 1.83
CA ASP A 39 -5.21 -12.89 2.60
C ASP A 39 -3.84 -12.81 1.91
N ARG A 40 -3.81 -12.95 0.58
CA ARG A 40 -2.59 -12.77 -0.21
C ARG A 40 -2.09 -11.32 -0.18
N VAL A 41 -2.99 -10.35 -0.32
CA VAL A 41 -2.62 -8.91 -0.24
C VAL A 41 -1.95 -8.61 1.09
N LEU A 42 -2.51 -9.06 2.21
CA LEU A 42 -1.96 -8.82 3.54
C LEU A 42 -0.62 -9.53 3.75
N LYS A 43 -0.46 -10.77 3.26
CA LYS A 43 0.84 -11.47 3.31
C LYS A 43 1.92 -10.74 2.52
N VAL A 44 1.62 -10.26 1.32
CA VAL A 44 2.59 -9.49 0.53
C VAL A 44 2.90 -8.15 1.20
N ALA A 45 1.88 -7.49 1.77
CA ALA A 45 2.02 -6.25 2.51
C ALA A 45 2.98 -6.42 3.70
N GLU A 46 2.78 -7.48 4.51
CA GLU A 46 3.66 -7.83 5.62
C GLU A 46 5.11 -7.99 5.16
N VAL A 47 5.36 -8.69 4.04
CA VAL A 47 6.72 -8.87 3.51
C VAL A 47 7.35 -7.55 3.04
N VAL A 48 6.60 -6.65 2.39
CA VAL A 48 7.16 -5.36 1.92
C VAL A 48 7.33 -4.34 3.04
N SER A 49 6.73 -4.56 4.21
CA SER A 49 6.77 -3.65 5.35
C SER A 49 7.65 -4.13 6.52
N GLN A 50 8.41 -5.22 6.38
CA GLN A 50 9.19 -5.81 7.48
C GLN A 50 10.16 -4.82 8.14
N ASP A 51 10.78 -3.93 7.36
CA ASP A 51 11.73 -2.92 7.84
C ASP A 51 11.13 -1.50 7.88
N ALA A 52 9.81 -1.37 7.69
CA ALA A 52 9.16 -0.07 7.68
C ALA A 52 9.05 0.51 9.09
N GLU A 53 9.33 1.80 9.24
CA GLU A 53 9.08 2.51 10.49
C GLU A 53 7.59 2.49 10.84
N PRO A 54 7.20 2.55 12.13
CA PRO A 54 5.80 2.45 12.55
C PRO A 54 4.85 3.44 11.86
N MET A 55 5.30 4.66 11.57
CA MET A 55 4.50 5.66 10.86
C MET A 55 4.26 5.26 9.40
N ALA A 56 5.26 4.68 8.74
CA ALA A 56 5.12 4.17 7.38
C ALA A 56 4.19 2.95 7.34
N LEU A 57 4.27 2.06 8.34
CA LEU A 57 3.35 0.92 8.46
C LEU A 57 1.89 1.37 8.55
N ALA A 58 1.60 2.38 9.38
CA ALA A 58 0.25 2.94 9.50
C ALA A 58 -0.24 3.52 8.16
N GLY A 59 0.63 4.20 7.41
CA GLY A 59 0.33 4.70 6.07
C GLY A 59 0.06 3.60 5.05
N ILE A 60 0.87 2.53 5.05
CA ILE A 60 0.67 1.37 4.17
C ILE A 60 -0.69 0.73 4.45
N MET A 61 -1.03 0.47 5.71
CA MET A 61 -2.31 -0.14 6.07
C MET A 61 -3.50 0.74 5.67
N ALA A 62 -3.38 2.07 5.76
CA ALA A 62 -4.43 3.00 5.33
C ALA A 62 -4.68 2.98 3.81
N LEU A 63 -3.70 2.55 3.02
CA LEU A 63 -3.75 2.52 1.56
C LEU A 63 -4.04 1.13 0.98
N ILE A 64 -4.11 0.08 1.80
CA ILE A 64 -4.61 -1.23 1.37
C ILE A 64 -6.12 -1.12 1.22
N LEU A 65 -6.59 -1.06 -0.02
CA LEU A 65 -8.00 -0.85 -0.35
C LEU A 65 -8.77 -2.18 -0.29
N SER A 66 -10.06 -2.11 -0.02
CA SER A 66 -10.91 -3.27 -0.26
C SER A 66 -11.01 -3.54 -1.78
N PRO A 67 -10.90 -4.80 -2.22
CA PRO A 67 -11.02 -5.14 -3.62
C PRO A 67 -12.46 -4.97 -4.09
N TYR A 68 -12.65 -4.61 -5.35
CA TYR A 68 -13.95 -4.66 -5.99
C TYR A 68 -14.34 -6.12 -6.30
N CYS A 69 -15.65 -6.35 -6.46
CA CYS A 69 -16.14 -7.69 -6.79
C CYS A 69 -15.58 -8.14 -8.14
N GLY A 70 -14.86 -9.27 -8.15
CA GLY A 70 -14.24 -9.81 -9.37
C GLY A 70 -13.01 -9.07 -9.85
N GLU A 71 -12.46 -8.16 -9.05
CA GLU A 71 -11.24 -7.42 -9.39
C GLU A 71 -10.03 -8.35 -9.53
N LYS A 72 -9.24 -8.10 -10.57
CA LYS A 72 -7.99 -8.82 -10.84
C LYS A 72 -6.79 -8.13 -10.20
N TYR A 73 -5.72 -8.88 -9.94
CA TYR A 73 -4.52 -8.32 -9.30
C TYR A 73 -3.88 -7.17 -10.07
N HIS A 74 -3.89 -7.16 -11.41
CA HIS A 74 -3.35 -6.02 -12.16
C HIS A 74 -4.19 -4.75 -11.98
N GLU A 75 -5.53 -4.85 -12.00
CA GLU A 75 -6.46 -3.73 -11.78
C GLU A 75 -6.30 -3.14 -10.38
N TYR A 76 -6.17 -4.02 -9.38
CA TYR A 76 -5.92 -3.63 -8.00
C TYR A 76 -4.53 -3.00 -7.81
N ALA A 77 -3.50 -3.54 -8.47
CA ALA A 77 -2.15 -2.99 -8.46
C ALA A 77 -2.11 -1.57 -9.05
N ASP A 78 -2.85 -1.31 -10.13
CA ASP A 78 -2.94 0.02 -10.72
C ASP A 78 -3.60 1.03 -9.78
N ARG A 79 -4.72 0.66 -9.13
CA ARG A 79 -5.35 1.51 -8.10
C ARG A 79 -4.42 1.83 -6.94
N LEU A 80 -3.64 0.85 -6.48
CA LEU A 80 -2.63 1.09 -5.45
C LEU A 80 -1.58 2.10 -5.90
N ARG A 81 -1.09 2.01 -7.15
CA ARG A 81 -0.14 2.98 -7.72
C ARG A 81 -0.74 4.37 -7.84
N GLU A 82 -1.99 4.47 -8.29
CA GLU A 82 -2.72 5.74 -8.38
C GLU A 82 -2.83 6.41 -7.01
N ALA A 83 -3.15 5.64 -5.96
CA ALA A 83 -3.28 6.14 -4.59
C ALA A 83 -2.00 6.78 -4.03
N VAL A 84 -0.83 6.50 -4.62
CA VAL A 84 0.48 7.00 -4.19
C VAL A 84 1.19 7.87 -5.24
N SER A 85 0.49 8.26 -6.31
CA SER A 85 1.04 9.10 -7.39
C SER A 85 0.60 10.57 -7.33
N GLY A 86 -0.14 10.95 -6.27
CA GLY A 86 -0.54 12.34 -6.01
C GLY A 86 0.59 13.27 -5.63
#